data_AF-A0A2V8VF13-F1
#
_entry.id   AF-A0A2V8VF13-F1
#
_cell.length_a   1.000
_cell.length_b   1.000
_cell.length_c   1.000
_cell.angle_alpha   90.00
_cell.angle_beta   90.00
_cell.angle_gamma   90.00
#
_symmetry.space_group_name_H-M   'P 1'
#
loop_
_entity.id
_entity.type
_entity.pdbx_description
1 polymer ?
#
loop_
_entity_poly.entity_id
_entity_poly.type
_entity_poly.pdbx_seq_one_letter_code
_entity_poly.pdbx_strand_id
1 'polypeptide(L)'
;MRLASKILAGILALALSACDMKLTRAKTPPPPQPAAAKAESPPDLAASEPLSIPQTQVRLPRPQPIDPEALATPPVSTPSEPSAARAHRAPKRPSPSAPAPAQTKPEPPVDTAEVPTVATEPARPRIEPVLPAETRRQLTEEISSRLHEVDQKLSLVSARKLTDAEKDSVEKILRFANLSHEALEKGDTQQASALADRALFLARELVRAP
;
A
#
# COMPACT_ATOMS: atom_id res chain seq x y z
N MET A 1 -15.15 27.59 36.97
CA MET A 1 -14.54 26.29 37.35
C MET A 1 -15.42 25.38 38.22
N ARG A 2 -16.35 25.90 39.04
CA ARG A 2 -17.21 25.05 39.90
C ARG A 2 -18.30 24.26 39.17
N LEU A 3 -18.69 24.65 37.95
CA LEU A 3 -19.65 23.90 37.13
C LEU A 3 -19.00 22.69 36.43
N ALA A 4 -17.78 22.84 35.90
CA ALA A 4 -17.07 21.75 35.21
C ALA A 4 -16.77 20.56 36.16
N SER A 5 -16.47 20.85 37.42
CA SER A 5 -16.24 19.81 38.44
C SER A 5 -17.50 19.01 38.79
N LYS A 6 -18.69 19.59 38.65
CA LYS A 6 -19.96 18.89 38.93
C LYS A 6 -20.36 17.96 37.79
N ILE A 7 -20.05 18.35 36.55
CA ILE A 7 -20.30 17.52 35.36
C ILE A 7 -19.37 16.30 35.36
N LEU A 8 -18.10 16.48 35.72
CA LEU A 8 -17.14 15.38 35.81
C LEU A 8 -17.53 14.34 36.88
N ALA A 9 -18.04 14.80 38.04
CA ALA A 9 -18.50 13.91 39.11
C ALA A 9 -19.74 13.08 38.71
N GLY A 10 -20.64 13.64 37.90
CA GLY A 10 -21.83 12.92 37.40
C GLY A 10 -21.49 11.82 36.40
N ILE A 11 -20.54 12.05 35.50
CA ILE A 11 -20.12 11.07 34.49
C ILE A 11 -19.34 9.90 35.14
N LEU A 12 -18.54 10.19 36.16
CA LEU A 12 -17.79 9.16 36.89
C LEU A 12 -18.72 8.22 37.66
N ALA A 13 -19.83 8.71 38.22
CA ALA A 13 -20.82 7.89 38.92
C ALA A 13 -21.62 6.97 37.98
N LEU A 14 -21.83 7.39 36.72
CA LEU A 14 -22.57 6.57 35.75
C LEU A 14 -21.72 5.40 35.19
N ALA A 15 -20.39 5.56 35.12
CA ALA A 15 -19.49 4.53 34.62
C ALA A 15 -19.26 3.36 35.60
N LEU A 16 -19.47 3.58 36.90
CA LEU A 16 -19.27 2.56 37.95
C LEU A 16 -20.50 1.64 38.17
N SER A 17 -21.65 1.93 37.54
CA SER A 17 -22.90 1.18 37.74
C SER A 17 -23.19 0.11 36.67
N ALA A 18 -22.28 -0.12 35.70
CA ALA A 18 -22.48 -1.08 34.61
C ALA A 18 -21.71 -2.40 34.75
N CYS A 19 -20.98 -2.62 35.85
CA CYS A 19 -20.24 -3.86 36.11
C CYS A 19 -20.94 -4.75 37.15
N ASP A 20 -22.06 -5.38 36.79
CA ASP A 20 -22.53 -6.57 37.52
C ASP A 20 -23.45 -7.46 36.65
N MET A 21 -22.95 -7.87 35.48
CA MET A 21 -23.47 -9.04 34.78
C MET A 21 -22.77 -10.28 35.32
N LYS A 22 -23.42 -10.83 36.36
CA LYS A 22 -23.19 -12.11 37.02
C LYS A 22 -22.77 -13.22 36.04
N LEU A 23 -21.55 -13.73 36.21
CA LEU A 23 -21.16 -15.06 35.74
C LEU A 23 -21.95 -16.11 36.53
N THR A 24 -23.14 -16.48 36.07
CA THR A 24 -23.80 -17.69 36.53
C THR A 24 -23.06 -18.89 35.95
N ARG A 25 -22.29 -19.56 36.82
CA ARG A 25 -21.73 -20.89 36.62
C ARG A 25 -22.85 -21.86 36.22
N ALA A 26 -22.96 -22.13 34.93
CA ALA A 26 -23.84 -23.17 34.43
C ALA A 26 -23.39 -24.52 35.00
N LYS A 27 -24.35 -25.22 35.59
CA LYS A 27 -24.24 -26.52 36.21
C LYS A 27 -23.81 -27.54 35.16
N THR A 28 -22.70 -28.22 35.42
CA THR A 28 -22.18 -29.34 34.63
C THR A 28 -23.30 -30.35 34.37
N PRO A 29 -23.67 -30.64 33.10
CA PRO A 29 -24.51 -31.79 32.81
C PRO A 29 -23.69 -33.08 33.02
N PRO A 30 -24.31 -34.16 33.51
CA PRO A 30 -23.64 -35.46 33.65
C PRO A 30 -23.21 -36.00 32.26
N PRO A 31 -22.13 -36.78 32.18
CA PRO A 31 -21.69 -37.38 30.93
C PRO A 31 -22.76 -38.34 30.38
N PRO A 32 -23.11 -38.27 29.08
CA PRO A 32 -23.94 -39.29 28.47
C PRO A 32 -23.17 -40.61 28.41
N GLN A 33 -23.82 -41.63 28.94
CA GLN A 33 -23.45 -43.04 28.89
C GLN A 33 -23.24 -43.47 27.42
N PRO A 34 -22.19 -44.24 27.08
CA PRO A 34 -22.04 -44.76 25.72
C PRO A 34 -23.14 -45.78 25.44
N ALA A 35 -24.17 -45.34 24.71
CA ALA A 35 -25.10 -46.23 24.05
C ALA A 35 -24.35 -46.98 22.95
N ALA A 36 -24.50 -48.31 22.98
CA ALA A 36 -23.94 -49.23 22.02
C ALA A 36 -24.17 -48.75 20.58
N ALA A 37 -23.08 -48.62 19.81
CA ALA A 37 -23.14 -48.41 18.38
C ALA A 37 -23.85 -49.61 17.74
N LYS A 38 -25.11 -49.38 17.37
CA LYS A 38 -25.85 -50.26 16.48
C LYS A 38 -25.20 -50.08 15.11
N ALA A 39 -24.68 -51.18 14.56
CA ALA A 39 -24.10 -51.24 13.23
C ALA A 39 -25.10 -50.69 12.21
N GLU A 40 -24.75 -49.56 11.58
CA GLU A 40 -25.41 -49.04 10.40
C GLU A 40 -24.45 -49.24 9.23
N SER A 41 -24.87 -50.10 8.31
CA SER A 41 -24.15 -50.47 7.11
C SER A 41 -23.85 -49.23 6.26
N PRO A 42 -22.63 -49.05 5.73
CA PRO A 42 -22.39 -48.03 4.72
C PRO A 42 -23.17 -48.39 3.45
N PRO A 43 -23.91 -47.47 2.83
CA PRO A 43 -24.34 -47.65 1.47
C PRO A 43 -23.11 -47.59 0.56
N ASP A 44 -22.94 -48.64 -0.24
CA ASP A 44 -22.14 -48.65 -1.46
C ASP A 44 -22.51 -47.44 -2.33
N LEU A 45 -21.79 -46.33 -2.17
CA LEU A 45 -21.69 -45.31 -3.20
C LEU A 45 -20.59 -45.76 -4.16
N ALA A 46 -21.06 -46.62 -5.05
CA ALA A 46 -20.65 -46.79 -6.43
C ALA A 46 -19.66 -45.73 -6.95
N ALA A 47 -18.58 -46.26 -7.52
CA ALA A 47 -17.85 -45.68 -8.65
C ALA A 47 -17.25 -44.29 -8.41
N SER A 48 -16.01 -44.28 -7.93
CA SER A 48 -15.03 -43.30 -8.40
C SER A 48 -14.79 -43.55 -9.89
N GLU A 49 -15.73 -43.11 -10.74
CA GLU A 49 -15.53 -43.08 -12.18
C GLU A 49 -14.46 -42.02 -12.45
N PRO A 50 -13.25 -42.39 -12.89
CA PRO A 50 -12.25 -41.39 -13.22
C PRO A 50 -12.82 -40.59 -14.40
N LEU A 51 -13.00 -39.30 -14.19
CA LEU A 51 -13.38 -38.32 -15.20
C LEU A 51 -12.26 -38.22 -16.25
N SER A 52 -12.11 -39.27 -17.06
CA SER A 52 -11.17 -39.33 -18.17
C SER A 52 -11.79 -38.58 -19.34
N ILE A 53 -11.64 -37.26 -19.31
CA ILE A 53 -11.97 -36.43 -20.46
C ILE A 53 -11.03 -36.86 -21.59
N PRO A 54 -11.52 -37.25 -22.79
CA PRO A 54 -10.65 -37.60 -23.89
C PRO A 54 -9.76 -36.39 -24.20
N GLN A 55 -8.45 -36.55 -24.01
CA GLN A 55 -7.47 -35.55 -24.44
C GLN A 55 -7.63 -35.39 -25.96
N THR A 56 -8.23 -34.29 -26.37
CA THR A 56 -8.28 -33.89 -27.77
C THR A 56 -6.84 -33.65 -28.21
N GLN A 57 -6.40 -34.36 -29.24
CA GLN A 57 -5.04 -34.25 -29.76
C GLN A 57 -4.76 -32.77 -30.10
N VAL A 58 -3.89 -32.13 -29.32
CA VAL A 58 -3.50 -30.74 -29.52
C VAL A 58 -2.64 -30.67 -30.77
N ARG A 59 -3.26 -30.35 -31.90
CA ARG A 59 -2.56 -30.07 -33.14
C ARG A 59 -2.00 -28.65 -33.07
N LEU A 60 -0.75 -28.54 -32.66
CA LEU A 60 -0.02 -27.27 -32.69
C LEU A 60 0.05 -26.76 -34.13
N PRO A 61 -0.16 -25.45 -34.36
CA PRO A 61 0.10 -24.84 -35.66
C PRO A 61 1.57 -25.04 -36.04
N ARG A 62 1.84 -25.08 -37.34
CA ARG A 62 3.22 -25.22 -37.82
C ARG A 62 4.06 -24.04 -37.30
N PRO A 63 5.31 -24.28 -36.87
CA PRO A 63 6.21 -23.21 -36.46
C PRO A 63 6.31 -22.17 -37.57
N GLN A 64 6.21 -20.90 -37.20
CA GLN A 64 6.29 -19.80 -38.14
C GLN A 64 7.73 -19.66 -38.65
N PRO A 65 7.94 -19.36 -39.95
CA PRO A 65 9.27 -19.08 -40.46
C PRO A 65 9.81 -17.81 -39.79
N ILE A 66 11.01 -17.91 -39.21
CA ILE A 66 11.73 -16.78 -38.63
C ILE A 66 12.64 -16.22 -39.72
N ASP A 67 12.51 -14.93 -40.00
CA ASP A 67 13.39 -14.22 -40.92
C ASP A 67 14.74 -13.90 -40.24
N PRO A 68 15.87 -14.42 -40.74
CA PRO A 68 17.18 -14.20 -40.14
C PRO A 68 17.67 -12.74 -40.25
N GLU A 69 17.17 -11.94 -41.20
CA GLU A 69 17.54 -10.51 -41.27
C GLU A 69 16.90 -9.69 -40.14
N ALA A 70 15.73 -10.10 -39.64
CA ALA A 70 15.08 -9.43 -38.51
C ALA A 70 15.82 -9.65 -37.16
N LEU A 71 16.68 -10.66 -37.09
CA LEU A 71 17.53 -10.94 -35.92
C LEU A 71 18.90 -10.25 -36.01
N ALA A 72 19.23 -9.64 -37.15
CA ALA A 72 20.46 -8.88 -37.30
C ALA A 72 20.33 -7.53 -36.60
N THR A 73 20.81 -7.45 -35.35
CA THR A 73 20.99 -6.19 -34.64
C THR A 73 21.98 -5.31 -35.42
N PRO A 74 21.59 -4.11 -35.88
CA PRO A 74 22.54 -3.21 -36.54
C PRO A 74 23.65 -2.80 -35.56
N PRO A 75 24.88 -2.57 -36.05
CA PRO A 75 25.98 -2.17 -35.19
C PRO A 75 25.68 -0.84 -34.52
N VAL A 76 25.66 -0.84 -33.18
CA VAL A 76 25.63 0.36 -32.36
C VAL A 76 26.89 1.17 -32.67
N SER A 77 26.73 2.35 -33.25
CA SER A 77 27.82 3.32 -33.39
C SER A 77 28.21 3.82 -32.00
N THR A 78 29.40 3.46 -31.52
CA THR A 78 29.96 4.01 -30.29
C THR A 78 30.39 5.46 -30.53
N PRO A 79 29.94 6.42 -29.69
CA PRO A 79 30.44 7.79 -29.76
C PRO A 79 31.93 7.83 -29.44
N SER A 80 32.72 8.45 -30.32
CA SER A 80 34.16 8.65 -30.12
C SER A 80 34.42 9.54 -28.90
N GLU A 81 35.26 9.05 -27.98
CA GLU A 81 35.79 9.79 -26.84
C GLU A 81 36.97 10.68 -27.31
N PRO A 82 36.89 12.01 -27.21
CA PRO A 82 38.05 12.86 -27.44
C PRO A 82 38.93 12.86 -26.19
N SER A 83 40.03 12.09 -26.27
CA SER A 83 41.18 12.21 -25.39
C SER A 83 41.78 13.62 -25.50
N ALA A 84 41.79 14.37 -24.39
CA ALA A 84 42.64 15.54 -24.24
C ALA A 84 43.12 15.64 -22.79
N ALA A 85 44.37 15.26 -22.59
CA ALA A 85 45.15 15.57 -21.40
C ALA A 85 45.22 17.08 -21.17
N ARG A 86 44.93 17.56 -19.95
CA ARG A 86 45.64 18.73 -19.40
C ARG A 86 45.57 18.82 -17.87
N ALA A 87 46.76 18.65 -17.32
CA ALA A 87 47.34 19.13 -16.07
C ALA A 87 46.45 19.91 -15.07
N HIS A 88 46.54 19.44 -13.82
CA HIS A 88 46.10 20.07 -12.59
C HIS A 88 46.61 21.53 -12.43
N ARG A 89 45.72 22.45 -12.06
CA ARG A 89 46.09 23.66 -11.30
C ARG A 89 45.00 24.05 -10.31
N ALA A 90 45.41 24.26 -9.07
CA ALA A 90 44.60 24.51 -7.88
C ALA A 90 43.79 25.83 -7.91
N PRO A 91 42.73 25.97 -7.09
CA PRO A 91 41.82 27.10 -7.13
C PRO A 91 42.30 28.29 -6.27
N LYS A 92 42.18 29.51 -6.79
CA LYS A 92 42.16 30.74 -5.99
C LYS A 92 40.89 31.55 -6.32
N ARG A 93 40.24 31.98 -5.25
CA ARG A 93 38.95 32.69 -5.15
C ARG A 93 39.19 34.24 -5.20
N PRO A 94 38.17 35.13 -5.06
CA PRO A 94 37.48 35.83 -6.15
C PRO A 94 37.55 37.37 -6.10
N SER A 95 36.76 38.04 -6.97
CA SER A 95 36.15 39.40 -6.90
C SER A 95 36.73 40.51 -7.82
N PRO A 96 36.05 41.67 -8.01
CA PRO A 96 35.05 41.88 -9.06
C PRO A 96 35.24 43.18 -9.90
N SER A 97 34.65 43.28 -11.09
CA SER A 97 34.29 44.58 -11.70
C SER A 97 33.31 44.42 -12.86
N ALA A 98 32.20 45.16 -12.76
CA ALA A 98 31.32 45.59 -13.86
C ALA A 98 31.76 47.03 -14.30
N PRO A 99 31.19 47.72 -15.32
CA PRO A 99 29.94 47.45 -16.05
C PRO A 99 29.86 47.76 -17.59
N ALA A 100 28.87 47.12 -18.23
CA ALA A 100 27.99 47.59 -19.34
C ALA A 100 28.56 47.91 -20.76
N PRO A 101 27.70 48.13 -21.79
CA PRO A 101 26.65 47.26 -22.33
C PRO A 101 26.73 47.14 -23.88
N ALA A 102 26.21 46.06 -24.47
CA ALA A 102 25.85 46.06 -25.90
C ALA A 102 24.58 45.23 -26.12
N GLN A 103 23.54 45.93 -26.56
CA GLN A 103 22.28 45.37 -27.02
C GLN A 103 22.46 44.81 -28.43
N THR A 104 21.94 43.62 -28.68
CA THR A 104 21.37 43.29 -29.99
C THR A 104 20.16 42.39 -29.79
N LYS A 105 19.05 42.84 -30.37
CA LYS A 105 17.70 42.27 -30.39
C LYS A 105 17.62 41.11 -31.43
N PRO A 106 16.46 40.47 -31.69
CA PRO A 106 16.31 39.01 -31.66
C PRO A 106 15.85 38.39 -32.99
N GLU A 107 16.10 37.10 -33.22
CA GLU A 107 15.32 36.23 -34.15
C GLU A 107 15.91 34.81 -34.18
N PRO A 108 15.17 33.76 -34.54
CA PRO A 108 13.77 33.41 -34.29
C PRO A 108 13.67 32.08 -33.48
N PRO A 109 12.47 31.65 -33.02
CA PRO A 109 12.31 30.32 -32.44
C PRO A 109 12.25 29.30 -33.57
N VAL A 110 13.10 28.28 -33.55
CA VAL A 110 12.96 27.14 -34.45
C VAL A 110 13.02 25.85 -33.65
N ASP A 111 11.97 25.08 -33.87
CA ASP A 111 11.79 23.68 -33.58
C ASP A 111 11.68 23.29 -32.10
N THR A 112 10.46 23.53 -31.61
CA THR A 112 9.62 22.48 -31.01
C THR A 112 10.10 21.09 -31.41
N ALA A 113 10.96 20.50 -30.57
CA ALA A 113 11.18 19.06 -30.61
C ALA A 113 9.86 18.40 -30.22
N GLU A 114 9.21 17.84 -31.24
CA GLU A 114 8.03 17.00 -31.20
C GLU A 114 8.25 15.91 -30.14
N VAL A 115 7.70 16.14 -28.95
CA VAL A 115 7.44 15.07 -27.99
C VAL A 115 6.50 14.12 -28.73
N PRO A 116 6.82 12.83 -28.88
CA PRO A 116 5.88 11.89 -29.45
C PRO A 116 4.61 11.95 -28.60
N THR A 117 3.55 12.51 -29.16
CA THR A 117 2.20 12.45 -28.59
C THR A 117 1.86 10.98 -28.49
N VAL A 118 2.08 10.40 -27.31
CA VAL A 118 1.46 9.14 -26.93
C VAL A 118 -0.03 9.40 -27.06
N ALA A 119 -0.63 8.80 -28.09
CA ALA A 119 -2.06 8.80 -28.28
C ALA A 119 -2.71 8.43 -26.95
N THR A 120 -3.43 9.40 -26.36
CA THR A 120 -4.17 9.19 -25.13
C THR A 120 -5.33 8.27 -25.48
N GLU A 121 -5.10 6.96 -25.42
CA GLU A 121 -6.18 5.98 -25.37
C GLU A 121 -7.08 6.43 -24.20
N PRO A 122 -8.39 6.65 -24.42
CA PRO A 122 -9.28 7.01 -23.33
C PRO A 122 -9.13 5.93 -22.25
N ALA A 123 -8.70 6.35 -21.06
CA ALA A 123 -8.50 5.46 -19.93
C ALA A 123 -9.76 4.62 -19.75
N ARG A 124 -9.68 3.34 -20.08
CA ARG A 124 -10.80 2.42 -19.92
C ARG A 124 -11.23 2.50 -18.45
N PRO A 125 -12.53 2.69 -18.15
CA PRO A 125 -12.99 2.79 -16.78
C PRO A 125 -12.53 1.54 -16.03
N ARG A 126 -11.82 1.74 -14.92
CA ARG A 126 -11.36 0.66 -14.06
C ARG A 126 -12.61 -0.01 -13.49
N ILE A 127 -12.94 -1.19 -14.00
CA ILE A 127 -14.06 -1.99 -13.50
C ILE A 127 -13.62 -2.57 -12.17
N GLU A 128 -14.05 -1.96 -11.07
CA GLU A 128 -13.87 -2.53 -9.75
C GLU A 128 -14.98 -3.56 -9.48
N PRO A 129 -14.64 -4.75 -8.95
CA PRO A 129 -15.63 -5.72 -8.57
C PRO A 129 -16.52 -5.15 -7.46
N VAL A 130 -17.84 -5.26 -7.64
CA VAL A 130 -18.81 -4.85 -6.61
C VAL A 130 -18.68 -5.82 -5.43
N LEU A 131 -17.87 -5.43 -4.43
CA LEU A 131 -17.70 -6.19 -3.20
C LEU A 131 -19.04 -6.28 -2.45
N PRO A 132 -19.42 -7.46 -1.92
CA PRO A 132 -20.55 -7.61 -1.02
C PRO A 132 -20.46 -6.67 0.18
N ALA A 133 -21.60 -6.21 0.69
CA ALA A 133 -21.65 -5.25 1.80
C ALA A 133 -20.95 -5.77 3.06
N GLU A 134 -21.00 -7.09 3.32
CA GLU A 134 -20.31 -7.71 4.45
C GLU A 134 -18.79 -7.64 4.29
N THR A 135 -18.25 -7.97 3.11
CA THR A 135 -16.82 -7.89 2.83
C THR A 135 -16.31 -6.45 2.96
N ARG A 136 -17.10 -5.45 2.53
CA ARG A 136 -16.75 -4.04 2.72
C ARG A 136 -16.62 -3.67 4.19
N ARG A 137 -17.54 -4.14 5.04
CA ARG A 137 -17.48 -3.89 6.49
C ARG A 137 -16.24 -4.51 7.11
N GLN A 138 -15.95 -5.77 6.78
CA GLN A 138 -14.74 -6.47 7.25
C GLN A 138 -13.48 -5.69 6.87
N LEU A 139 -13.37 -5.24 5.62
CA LEU A 139 -12.23 -4.43 5.18
C LEU A 139 -12.12 -3.11 5.96
N THR A 140 -13.23 -2.41 6.19
CA THR A 140 -13.22 -1.18 6.99
C THR A 140 -12.79 -1.42 8.43
N GLU A 141 -13.21 -2.53 9.04
CA GLU A 141 -12.80 -2.94 10.39
C GLU A 141 -11.30 -3.29 10.44
N GLU A 142 -10.78 -3.98 9.43
CA GLU A 142 -9.34 -4.25 9.33
C GLU A 142 -8.54 -2.95 9.19
N ILE A 143 -9.00 -2.02 8.35
CA ILE A 143 -8.34 -0.73 8.14
C ILE A 143 -8.32 0.07 9.44
N SER A 144 -9.45 0.14 10.16
CA SER A 144 -9.52 0.87 11.43
C SER A 144 -8.63 0.23 12.50
N SER A 145 -8.54 -1.11 12.53
CA SER A 145 -7.61 -1.83 13.39
C SER A 145 -6.14 -1.48 13.10
N ARG A 146 -5.74 -1.45 11.82
CA ARG A 146 -4.38 -1.07 11.41
C ARG A 146 -4.05 0.38 11.79
N LEU A 147 -5.00 1.31 11.61
CA LEU A 147 -4.83 2.72 12.02
C LEU A 147 -4.69 2.85 13.55
N HIS A 148 -5.46 2.07 14.32
CA HIS A 148 -5.29 2.04 15.76
C HIS A 148 -3.91 1.51 16.18
N GLU A 149 -3.39 0.49 15.49
CA GLU A 149 -2.02 0.00 15.72
C GLU A 149 -0.96 1.08 15.39
N VAL A 150 -1.18 1.88 14.35
CA VAL A 150 -0.32 3.04 14.02
C VAL A 150 -0.30 4.04 15.18
N ASP A 151 -1.46 4.43 15.69
CA ASP A 151 -1.57 5.38 16.80
C ASP A 151 -0.88 4.87 18.06
N GLN A 152 -1.05 3.59 18.38
CA GLN A 152 -0.35 2.96 19.50
C GLN A 152 1.17 3.04 19.33
N LYS A 153 1.71 2.74 18.14
CA LYS A 153 3.15 2.83 17.88
C LYS A 153 3.67 4.26 17.93
N LEU A 154 2.92 5.21 17.37
CA LEU A 154 3.28 6.63 17.45
C LEU A 154 3.30 7.12 18.90
N SER A 155 2.37 6.65 19.75
CA SER A 155 2.37 7.00 21.17
C SER A 155 3.66 6.55 21.87
N LEU A 156 4.14 5.33 21.58
CA LEU A 156 5.40 4.81 22.14
C LEU A 156 6.61 5.63 21.68
N VAL A 157 6.64 6.02 20.40
CA VAL A 157 7.73 6.82 19.83
C VAL A 157 7.68 8.26 20.35
N SER A 158 6.50 8.83 20.57
CA SER A 158 6.35 10.18 21.12
C SER A 158 6.85 10.34 22.56
N ALA A 159 6.98 9.23 23.30
CA ALA A 159 7.48 9.22 24.67
C ALA A 159 9.01 9.44 24.75
N ARG A 160 9.75 9.25 23.65
CA ARG A 160 11.21 9.48 23.57
C ARG A 160 11.53 10.79 22.86
N LYS A 161 12.78 11.25 22.98
CA LYS A 161 13.28 12.41 22.23
C LYS A 161 13.55 11.99 20.77
N LEU A 162 12.89 12.66 19.84
CA LEU A 162 13.00 12.38 18.41
C LEU A 162 14.04 13.26 17.73
N THR A 163 14.84 12.65 16.88
CA THR A 163 15.69 13.32 15.89
C THR A 163 14.84 13.97 14.80
N ASP A 164 15.41 14.90 14.02
CA ASP A 164 14.64 15.59 12.98
C ASP A 164 14.18 14.64 11.87
N ALA A 165 14.99 13.63 11.52
CA ALA A 165 14.60 12.59 10.56
C ALA A 165 13.44 11.71 11.06
N GLU A 166 13.37 11.44 12.36
CA GLU A 166 12.25 10.71 12.96
C GLU A 166 10.99 11.56 12.97
N LYS A 167 11.08 12.86 13.25
CA LYS A 167 9.93 13.78 13.18
C LYS A 167 9.35 13.84 11.76
N ASP A 168 10.21 13.96 10.75
CA ASP A 168 9.78 13.91 9.34
C ASP A 168 9.07 12.58 9.01
N SER A 169 9.50 11.49 9.62
CA SER A 169 8.88 10.18 9.46
C SER A 169 7.52 10.11 10.15
N VAL A 170 7.38 10.67 11.36
CA VAL A 170 6.09 10.81 12.06
C VAL A 170 5.11 11.63 11.22
N GLU A 171 5.53 12.77 10.67
CA GLU A 171 4.66 13.60 9.82
C GLU A 171 4.18 12.85 8.58
N LYS A 172 5.06 12.06 7.94
CA LYS A 172 4.67 11.20 6.81
C LYS A 172 3.66 10.13 7.22
N ILE A 173 3.86 9.48 8.37
CA ILE A 173 2.93 8.47 8.90
C ILE A 173 1.56 9.10 9.13
N LEU A 174 1.51 10.26 9.80
CA LEU A 174 0.26 10.98 10.05
C LEU A 174 -0.44 11.40 8.75
N ARG A 175 0.32 11.84 7.74
CA ARG A 175 -0.24 12.14 6.41
C ARG A 175 -0.86 10.90 5.77
N PHE A 176 -0.21 9.74 5.82
CA PHE A 176 -0.78 8.50 5.28
C PHE A 176 -2.03 8.06 6.05
N ALA A 177 -2.04 8.18 7.38
CA ALA A 177 -3.21 7.88 8.20
C ALA A 177 -4.40 8.78 7.84
N ASN A 178 -4.17 10.09 7.67
CA ASN A 178 -5.20 11.03 7.26
C ASN A 178 -5.74 10.75 5.85
N LEU A 179 -4.86 10.45 4.89
CA LEU A 179 -5.28 10.08 3.53
C LEU A 179 -6.07 8.76 3.53
N SER A 180 -5.73 7.83 4.42
CA SER A 180 -6.50 6.59 4.60
C SER A 180 -7.91 6.88 5.10
N HIS A 181 -8.06 7.79 6.06
CA HIS A 181 -9.38 8.22 6.53
C HIS A 181 -10.19 8.90 5.41
N GLU A 182 -9.58 9.82 4.66
CA GLU A 182 -10.23 10.49 3.54
C GLU A 182 -10.67 9.50 2.44
N ALA A 183 -9.86 8.47 2.16
CA ALA A 183 -10.23 7.40 1.23
C ALA A 183 -11.39 6.55 1.74
N LEU A 184 -11.48 6.27 3.05
CA LEU A 184 -12.64 5.59 3.65
C LEU A 184 -13.92 6.41 3.51
N GLU A 185 -13.85 7.73 3.73
CA GLU A 185 -14.99 8.63 3.56
C GLU A 185 -15.50 8.67 2.12
N LYS A 186 -14.58 8.56 1.14
CA LYS A 186 -14.91 8.45 -0.28
C LYS A 186 -15.45 7.08 -0.70
N GLY A 187 -15.33 6.08 0.17
CA GLY A 187 -15.72 4.70 -0.12
C GLY A 187 -14.66 3.86 -0.84
N ASP A 188 -13.44 4.39 -1.00
CA ASP A 188 -12.32 3.76 -1.68
C ASP A 188 -11.54 2.84 -0.72
N THR A 189 -12.13 1.70 -0.35
CA THR A 189 -11.57 0.79 0.67
C THR A 189 -10.21 0.21 0.29
N GLN A 190 -9.96 -0.02 -1.01
CA GLN A 190 -8.67 -0.53 -1.50
C GLN A 190 -7.54 0.49 -1.30
N GLN A 191 -7.81 1.76 -1.64
CA GLN A 191 -6.85 2.84 -1.45
C GLN A 191 -6.59 3.09 0.03
N ALA A 192 -7.64 3.11 0.85
CA ALA A 192 -7.52 3.23 2.30
C ALA A 192 -6.64 2.11 2.89
N SER A 193 -6.88 0.85 2.51
CA SER A 193 -6.07 -0.28 2.98
C SER A 193 -4.58 -0.13 2.64
N ALA A 194 -4.25 0.24 1.41
CA ALA A 194 -2.86 0.43 1.00
C ALA A 194 -2.17 1.58 1.75
N LEU A 195 -2.89 2.66 2.05
CA LEU A 195 -2.38 3.80 2.82
C LEU A 195 -2.16 3.44 4.29
N ALA A 196 -3.11 2.72 4.89
CA ALA A 196 -3.00 2.21 6.27
C ALA A 196 -1.81 1.24 6.42
N ASP A 197 -1.60 0.33 5.46
CA ASP A 197 -0.46 -0.58 5.46
C ASP A 197 0.87 0.15 5.42
N ARG A 198 0.97 1.19 4.58
CA ARG A 198 2.17 2.00 4.47
C ARG A 198 2.45 2.79 5.74
N ALA A 199 1.41 3.36 6.36
CA ALA A 199 1.53 4.03 7.64
C ALA A 199 2.02 3.05 8.72
N LEU A 200 1.45 1.84 8.77
CA LEU A 200 1.81 0.81 9.73
C LEU A 200 3.24 0.31 9.55
N PHE A 201 3.66 0.08 8.31
CA PHE A 201 5.03 -0.31 8.00
C PHE A 201 6.03 0.74 8.50
N LEU A 202 5.80 2.02 8.17
CA LEU A 202 6.67 3.11 8.61
C LEU A 202 6.67 3.28 10.14
N ALA A 203 5.51 3.13 10.78
CA ALA A 203 5.42 3.19 12.24
C ALA A 203 6.23 2.06 12.90
N ARG A 204 6.20 0.84 12.35
CA ARG A 204 7.00 -0.30 12.84
C ARG A 204 8.49 -0.04 12.67
N GLU A 205 8.93 0.49 11.52
CA GLU A 205 10.32 0.86 11.29
C GLU A 205 10.79 1.93 12.28
N LEU A 206 9.92 2.90 12.60
CA LEU A 206 10.23 3.97 13.55
C LEU A 206 10.41 3.43 14.98
N VAL A 207 9.55 2.50 15.42
CA VAL A 207 9.73 1.83 16.73
C VAL A 207 11.04 1.03 16.77
N ARG A 208 11.41 0.41 15.65
CA ARG A 208 12.63 -0.41 15.55
C ARG A 208 13.90 0.42 15.45
N ALA A 209 13.82 1.63 14.92
CA ALA A 209 14.95 2.56 14.86
C ALA A 209 15.37 2.96 16.30
N PRO A 210 16.64 2.70 16.69
CA PRO A 210 17.14 3.01 18.03
C PRO A 210 17.45 4.50 18.24
#